data_AF-A0A437U895-F1
#
_entry.id   AF-A0A437U895-F1
#
_cell.length_a   1.000
_cell.length_b   1.000
_cell.length_c   1.000
_cell.angle_alpha   90.00
_cell.angle_beta   90.00
_cell.angle_gamma   90.00
#
_symmetry.space_group_name_H-M   'P 1'
#
loop_
_entity.id
_entity.type
_entity.pdbx_description
1 polymer ?
#
loop_
_entity_poly.entity_id
_entity_poly.type
_entity_poly.pdbx_seq_one_letter_code
_entity_poly.pdbx_strand_id
1 'polypeptide(L)'
;MPQKLTENGLLVCNKGTKPSQLKVTSQTFSRVEGKLIATEEDKHPETNILSFGVCTITNNKCTPTITKWENTTEKDSINNCKILTEESTCQCFIGGKISVEHKGYEGQHEMI
;
A
#
# COMPACT_ATOMS: atom_id res chain seq x y z
N MET A 1 -6.55 0.87 -17.05
CA MET A 1 -5.84 -0.15 -16.23
C MET A 1 -5.39 0.53 -14.96
N PRO A 2 -5.55 -0.09 -13.78
CA PRO A 2 -5.16 0.52 -12.51
C PRO A 2 -3.67 0.85 -12.49
N GLN A 3 -3.31 2.00 -11.93
CA GLN A 3 -1.91 2.44 -11.90
C GLN A 3 -1.15 1.74 -10.77
N LYS A 4 0.13 1.42 -11.00
CA LYS A 4 0.98 0.73 -10.03
C LYS A 4 1.19 1.61 -8.80
N LEU A 5 1.14 1.03 -7.61
CA LEU A 5 1.52 1.68 -6.35
C LEU A 5 3.04 1.63 -6.18
N THR A 6 3.61 2.68 -5.62
CA THR A 6 5.05 2.82 -5.42
C THR A 6 5.43 3.19 -3.99
N GLU A 7 6.74 3.12 -3.72
CA GLU A 7 7.36 3.73 -2.55
C GLU A 7 6.96 5.20 -2.41
N ASN A 8 6.68 5.61 -1.17
CA ASN A 8 6.07 6.89 -0.79
C ASN A 8 4.60 7.06 -1.19
N GLY A 9 3.95 6.02 -1.72
CA GLY A 9 2.50 5.98 -1.83
C GLY A 9 1.84 6.20 -0.47
N LEU A 10 0.75 6.98 -0.44
CA LEU A 10 0.00 7.24 0.79
C LEU A 10 -1.12 6.22 0.92
N LEU A 11 -1.10 5.54 2.06
CA LEU A 11 -2.15 4.64 2.50
C LEU A 11 -2.98 5.33 3.58
N VAL A 12 -4.27 4.99 3.64
CA VAL A 12 -5.18 5.42 4.70
C VAL A 12 -5.89 4.22 5.30
N CYS A 13 -6.04 4.20 6.61
CA CYS A 13 -6.93 3.28 7.31
C CYS A 13 -8.19 4.03 7.70
N ASN A 14 -9.38 3.50 7.38
CA ASN A 14 -10.66 4.14 7.72
C ASN A 14 -10.96 4.19 9.23
N LYS A 15 -10.12 3.57 10.06
CA LYS A 15 -10.16 3.65 11.52
C LYS A 15 -8.94 4.37 12.11
N GLY A 16 -7.99 4.78 11.28
CA GLY A 16 -6.84 5.59 11.68
C GLY A 16 -7.14 7.08 11.57
N THR A 17 -6.35 7.89 12.27
CA THR A 17 -6.47 9.37 12.25
C THR A 17 -5.54 10.04 11.26
N LYS A 18 -4.55 9.32 10.70
CA LYS A 18 -3.51 9.87 9.83
C LYS A 18 -3.17 8.91 8.69
N PRO A 19 -2.74 9.40 7.51
CA PRO A 19 -2.18 8.57 6.46
C PRO A 19 -0.83 7.98 6.88
N SER A 20 -0.39 6.96 6.15
CA SER A 20 0.91 6.29 6.31
C SER A 20 1.58 6.13 4.96
N GLN A 21 2.88 6.44 4.87
CA GLN A 21 3.65 6.23 3.65
C GLN A 21 4.07 4.76 3.53
N LEU A 22 3.86 4.19 2.35
CA LEU A 22 4.33 2.86 2.02
C LEU A 22 5.83 2.87 1.75
N LYS A 23 6.55 1.97 2.41
CA LYS A 23 7.95 1.65 2.11
C LYS A 23 8.02 0.33 1.38
N VAL A 24 8.77 0.30 0.29
CA VAL A 24 8.98 -0.91 -0.52
C VAL A 24 10.28 -1.58 -0.08
N THR A 25 10.18 -2.85 0.30
CA THR A 25 11.33 -3.68 0.71
C THR A 25 11.36 -5.03 -0.01
N SER A 26 10.30 -5.39 -0.74
CA SER A 26 10.18 -6.64 -1.49
C SER A 26 11.19 -6.79 -2.63
N GLN A 27 11.76 -5.68 -3.11
CA GLN A 27 12.68 -5.63 -4.26
C GLN A 27 13.43 -4.28 -4.31
N THR A 28 14.49 -4.17 -5.11
CA THR A 28 15.35 -2.96 -5.18
C THR A 28 15.56 -2.39 -6.59
N PHE A 29 14.99 -3.01 -7.63
CA PHE A 29 15.32 -2.76 -9.04
C PHE A 29 14.15 -2.25 -9.91
N SER A 30 12.92 -2.70 -9.69
CA SER A 30 11.77 -2.38 -10.53
C SER A 30 11.16 -1.05 -10.11
N ARG A 31 11.10 -0.08 -11.04
CA ARG A 31 10.74 1.32 -10.74
C ARG A 31 9.80 1.90 -11.77
N VAL A 32 8.98 2.87 -11.34
CA VAL A 32 8.28 3.83 -12.21
C VAL A 32 8.61 5.23 -11.70
N GLU A 33 8.99 6.14 -12.60
CA GLU A 33 9.46 7.49 -12.26
C GLU A 33 10.51 7.52 -11.13
N GLY A 34 11.45 6.56 -11.16
CA GLY A 34 12.52 6.43 -10.16
C GLY A 34 12.09 5.83 -8.81
N LYS A 35 10.80 5.57 -8.57
CA LYS A 35 10.27 5.02 -7.32
C LYS A 35 10.02 3.52 -7.44
N LEU A 36 10.35 2.77 -6.39
CA LEU A 36 10.19 1.31 -6.38
C LEU A 36 8.72 0.94 -6.47
N ILE A 37 8.38 -0.03 -7.33
CA ILE A 37 7.03 -0.59 -7.43
C ILE A 37 6.79 -1.53 -6.26
N ALA A 38 5.65 -1.37 -5.59
CA ALA A 38 5.25 -2.18 -4.46
C ALA A 38 4.63 -3.52 -4.88
N THR A 39 4.83 -4.54 -4.05
CA THR A 39 4.25 -5.88 -4.23
C THR A 39 3.45 -6.32 -3.01
N GLU A 40 2.72 -7.43 -3.12
CA GLU A 40 1.91 -8.00 -2.04
C GLU A 40 2.73 -8.46 -0.80
N GLU A 41 4.06 -8.47 -0.88
CA GLU A 41 4.95 -8.71 0.26
C GLU A 41 5.29 -7.43 1.04
N ASP A 42 4.98 -6.24 0.52
CA ASP A 42 5.15 -4.98 1.24
C ASP A 42 3.98 -4.74 2.22
N LYS A 43 3.87 -5.63 3.22
CA LYS A 43 2.72 -5.72 4.13
C LYS A 43 3.08 -5.70 5.62
N HIS A 44 4.37 -5.66 5.97
CA HIS A 44 4.77 -5.78 7.36
C HIS A 44 4.56 -4.47 8.14
N PRO A 45 3.92 -4.52 9.33
CA PRO A 45 3.73 -3.34 10.16
C PRO A 45 5.07 -2.76 10.62
N GLU A 46 5.15 -1.43 10.67
CA GLU A 46 6.33 -0.65 11.07
C GLU A 46 7.58 -0.85 10.17
N THR A 47 7.51 -1.72 9.15
CA THR A 47 8.53 -1.89 8.11
C THR A 47 8.05 -1.32 6.78
N ASN A 48 6.90 -1.79 6.29
CA ASN A 48 6.30 -1.34 5.03
C ASN A 48 5.20 -0.32 5.28
N ILE A 49 4.40 -0.55 6.33
CA ILE A 49 3.25 0.29 6.66
C ILE A 49 3.43 0.79 8.09
N LEU A 50 3.74 2.08 8.24
CA LEU A 50 3.80 2.73 9.54
C LEU A 50 2.39 2.92 10.11
N SER A 51 2.31 3.28 11.39
CA SER A 51 1.03 3.51 12.05
C SER A 51 0.21 4.65 11.44
N PHE A 52 -1.11 4.43 11.37
CA PHE A 52 -2.10 5.43 10.95
C PHE A 52 -2.52 6.40 12.08
N GLY A 53 -1.62 6.70 13.02
CA GLY A 53 -1.91 7.52 14.20
C GLY A 53 -2.70 6.76 15.27
N VAL A 54 -3.84 7.29 15.71
CA VAL A 54 -4.70 6.65 16.71
C VAL A 54 -5.80 5.83 16.03
N CYS A 55 -6.09 4.65 16.55
CA CYS A 55 -7.17 3.81 16.07
C CYS A 55 -8.46 4.14 16.80
N THR A 56 -9.52 4.44 16.07
CA THR A 56 -10.84 4.77 16.64
C THR A 56 -11.56 3.57 17.27
N ILE A 57 -11.15 2.33 16.96
CA ILE A 57 -11.70 1.12 17.58
C ILE A 57 -11.04 0.85 18.94
N THR A 58 -9.71 0.93 19.01
CA THR A 58 -8.96 0.53 20.22
C THR A 58 -8.53 1.70 21.09
N ASN A 59 -8.69 2.95 20.61
CA ASN A 59 -8.16 4.17 21.23
C ASN A 59 -6.65 4.15 21.51
N ASN A 60 -5.90 3.33 20.75
CA ASN A 60 -4.44 3.15 20.88
C ASN A 60 -3.75 3.38 19.53
N LYS A 61 -2.41 3.22 19.48
CA LYS A 61 -1.63 3.30 18.23
C LYS A 61 -2.23 2.38 17.16
N CYS A 62 -2.56 2.94 15.99
CA CYS A 62 -3.13 2.21 14.86
C CYS A 62 -2.00 1.54 14.07
N THR A 63 -1.45 0.46 14.60
CA THR A 63 -0.45 -0.37 13.89
C THR A 63 -1.19 -1.49 13.15
N PRO A 64 -1.19 -1.49 11.81
CA PRO A 64 -2.00 -2.40 11.03
C PRO A 64 -1.38 -3.79 10.91
N THR A 65 -1.99 -4.80 11.53
CA THR A 65 -1.67 -6.20 11.24
C THR A 65 -2.57 -6.67 10.09
N ILE A 66 -1.99 -6.90 8.91
CA ILE A 66 -2.71 -7.32 7.70
C ILE A 66 -2.26 -8.71 7.24
N THR A 67 -3.19 -9.50 6.69
CA THR A 67 -2.90 -10.87 6.23
C THR A 67 -2.56 -10.90 4.74
N LYS A 68 -3.33 -10.18 3.92
CA LYS A 68 -3.17 -10.13 2.47
C LYS A 68 -3.63 -8.81 1.88
N TRP A 69 -3.05 -8.48 0.74
CA TRP A 69 -3.57 -7.47 -0.18
C TRP A 69 -4.62 -8.09 -1.10
N GLU A 70 -5.64 -7.32 -1.43
CA GLU A 70 -6.68 -7.60 -2.39
C GLU A 70 -6.56 -6.61 -3.56
N ASN A 71 -7.16 -6.94 -4.71
CA ASN A 71 -7.09 -6.13 -5.94
C ASN A 71 -5.64 -5.83 -6.37
N THR A 72 -4.79 -6.84 -6.27
CA THR A 72 -3.45 -6.83 -6.86
C THR A 72 -3.53 -7.18 -8.35
N THR A 73 -2.44 -7.03 -9.09
CA THR A 73 -2.40 -7.42 -10.51
C THR A 73 -2.73 -8.90 -10.71
N GLU A 74 -3.45 -9.21 -11.79
CA GLU A 74 -3.80 -10.61 -12.11
C GLU A 74 -2.62 -11.39 -12.74
N LYS A 75 -1.84 -10.72 -13.60
CA LYS A 75 -0.81 -11.34 -14.44
C LYS A 75 0.59 -10.82 -14.17
N ASP A 76 0.72 -9.52 -13.94
CA ASP A 76 2.02 -8.90 -13.70
C ASP A 76 2.53 -9.26 -12.30
N SER A 77 3.82 -9.57 -12.20
CA SER A 77 4.47 -9.84 -10.91
C SER A 77 5.93 -9.41 -10.95
N ILE A 78 6.50 -9.20 -9.77
CA ILE A 78 7.94 -8.99 -9.56
C ILE A 78 8.38 -10.06 -8.58
N ASN A 79 9.38 -10.87 -8.94
CA ASN A 79 9.81 -12.03 -8.13
C ASN A 79 8.64 -12.97 -7.75
N ASN A 80 7.71 -13.20 -8.68
CA ASN A 80 6.48 -13.97 -8.49
C ASN A 80 5.49 -13.40 -7.46
N CYS A 81 5.73 -12.18 -6.96
CA CYS A 81 4.82 -11.46 -6.07
C CYS A 81 3.96 -10.51 -6.89
N LYS A 82 2.64 -10.52 -6.69
CA LYS A 82 1.73 -9.64 -7.42
C LYS A 82 2.00 -8.17 -7.07
N ILE A 83 1.83 -7.30 -8.06
CA ILE A 83 2.06 -5.86 -7.93
C ILE A 83 0.84 -5.21 -7.29
N LEU A 84 1.09 -4.26 -6.38
CA LEU A 84 0.04 -3.42 -5.82
C LEU A 84 -0.33 -2.29 -6.79
N THR A 85 -1.60 -1.90 -6.78
CA THR A 85 -2.15 -0.82 -7.60
C THR A 85 -2.84 0.22 -6.72
N GLU A 86 -3.27 1.33 -7.30
CA GLU A 86 -4.10 2.33 -6.61
C GLU A 86 -5.47 1.79 -6.16
N GLU A 87 -5.91 0.64 -6.69
CA GLU A 87 -7.14 -0.04 -6.27
C GLU A 87 -6.89 -1.10 -5.19
N SER A 88 -5.62 -1.39 -4.87
CA SER A 88 -5.26 -2.39 -3.88
C SER A 88 -5.75 -2.00 -2.48
N THR A 89 -6.33 -2.97 -1.79
CA THR A 89 -6.84 -2.77 -0.42
C THR A 89 -6.46 -3.92 0.48
N CYS A 90 -6.46 -3.70 1.79
CA CYS A 90 -6.33 -4.78 2.77
C CYS A 90 -7.17 -4.48 4.01
N GLN A 91 -7.50 -5.53 4.77
CA GLN A 91 -8.20 -5.42 6.04
C GLN A 91 -7.21 -5.72 7.17
N CYS A 92 -7.17 -4.87 8.19
CA CYS A 92 -6.42 -5.18 9.39
C CYS A 92 -7.26 -6.02 10.36
N PHE A 93 -6.59 -6.81 11.21
CA PHE A 93 -7.24 -7.72 12.16
C PHE A 93 -8.19 -7.01 13.16
N ILE A 94 -7.98 -5.72 13.39
CA ILE A 94 -8.83 -4.89 14.27
C ILE A 94 -10.17 -4.53 13.60
N GLY A 95 -10.28 -4.63 12.28
CA GLY A 95 -11.50 -4.30 11.51
C GLY A 95 -11.44 -2.98 10.74
N GLY A 96 -10.24 -2.43 10.52
CA GLY A 96 -10.02 -1.28 9.66
C GLY A 96 -9.70 -1.70 8.22
N LYS A 97 -10.29 -1.00 7.25
CA LYS A 97 -9.94 -1.11 5.83
C LYS A 97 -8.84 -0.12 5.51
N ILE A 98 -7.77 -0.62 4.88
CA ILE A 98 -6.67 0.16 4.36
C ILE A 98 -6.79 0.24 2.84
N SER A 99 -6.63 1.44 2.30
CA SER A 99 -6.70 1.74 0.87
C SER A 99 -5.61 2.72 0.47
N VAL A 100 -5.28 2.74 -0.82
CA VAL A 100 -4.38 3.74 -1.39
C VAL A 100 -5.14 5.06 -1.55
N GLU A 101 -4.56 6.14 -1.03
CA GLU A 101 -5.00 7.52 -1.27
C GLU A 101 -4.17 8.18 -2.38
N HIS A 102 -2.86 7.90 -2.40
CA HIS A 102 -1.95 8.38 -3.43
C HIS A 102 -0.98 7.29 -3.86
N LYS A 103 -0.86 7.03 -5.16
CA LYS A 103 -0.01 5.96 -5.72
C LYS A 103 1.51 6.20 -5.57
N GLY A 104 1.91 7.42 -5.22
CA GLY A 104 3.28 7.77 -4.89
C GLY A 104 4.07 8.50 -5.98
N TYR A 105 3.49 8.79 -7.16
CA TYR A 105 4.13 9.57 -8.24
C TYR A 105 3.09 10.35 -9.06
N GLU A 106 3.53 11.33 -9.86
CA GLU A 106 2.65 12.32 -10.50
C GLU A 106 2.23 11.94 -11.93
N GLY A 107 2.97 11.04 -12.61
CA GLY A 107 2.71 10.69 -14.01
C GLY A 107 1.26 10.35 -14.31
N GLN A 108 0.60 11.16 -15.12
CA GLN A 108 -0.72 10.89 -15.68
C GLN A 108 -0.59 9.89 -16.83
N HIS A 109 -1.30 8.77 -16.78
CA HIS A 109 -1.65 8.07 -18.01
C HIS A 109 -2.90 8.77 -18.54
N GLU A 110 -2.73 9.76 -19.41
CA GLU A 110 -3.80 10.15 -20.31
C GLU A 110 -4.17 8.91 -21.11
N MET A 111 -5.43 8.48 -21.01
CA MET A 111 -5.99 7.56 -21.99
C MET A 111 -6.11 8.37 -23.28
N ILE A 112 -5.15 8.20 -24.19
CA ILE A 112 -5.25 8.63 -25.59
C ILE A 112 -6.22 7.70 -26.32
#